data_AF-A0A2T0AFZ8-F1
#
_entry.id   AF-A0A2T0AFZ8-F1
#
_cell.length_a   1.000
_cell.length_b   1.000
_cell.length_c   1.000
_cell.angle_alpha   90.00
_cell.angle_beta   90.00
_cell.angle_gamma   90.00
#
_symmetry.space_group_name_H-M   'P 1'
#
loop_
_entity.id
_entity.type
_entity.pdbx_description
1 polymer ?
#
loop_
_entity_poly.entity_id
_entity_poly.type
_entity_poly.pdbx_seq_one_letter_code
_entity_poly.pdbx_strand_id
1 'polypeptide(L)'
;MSTAVVTPSKQINPLLAAYLQSLATRPMLTKSLTSGSLSILSEIIAGHVAGSPPPPLPAKERTGILPLDILKQNHKAIKLGLYGFFVSAPLGHSLLAILQKAFAGKTSARAKLGMIVASNLFVSPIQQSVYIAAMAIINGATTPQAIVNAWKMSIWKIMKLSWVVSTLSMAFAQKLLAPELWVPFFTLVGQTVGCVINIQVRSPLPLLPSPSPYILLPPLPLPHSSTSE
;
A
#
# COMPACT_ATOMS: atom_id res chain seq x y z
N MET A 1 6.58 47.18 -28.28
CA MET A 1 5.86 45.92 -28.58
C MET A 1 6.53 44.81 -27.79
N SER A 2 5.93 44.39 -26.66
CA SER A 2 6.48 43.33 -25.82
C SER A 2 6.16 41.97 -26.41
N THR A 3 7.18 41.28 -26.90
CA THR A 3 7.08 39.88 -27.34
C THR A 3 6.87 38.99 -26.12
N ALA A 4 5.64 38.51 -25.93
CA ALA A 4 5.36 37.48 -24.96
C ALA A 4 6.13 36.21 -25.36
N VAL A 5 7.05 35.77 -24.51
CA VAL A 5 7.70 34.47 -24.63
C VAL A 5 6.63 33.42 -24.38
N VAL A 6 6.15 32.80 -25.46
CA VAL A 6 5.26 31.63 -25.36
C VAL A 6 6.12 30.47 -24.90
N THR A 7 6.11 30.20 -23.59
CA THR A 7 6.71 28.98 -23.05
C THR A 7 5.98 27.78 -23.66
N PRO A 8 6.66 26.82 -24.32
CA PRO A 8 6.00 25.67 -24.89
C PRO A 8 5.24 24.93 -23.78
N SER A 9 3.94 24.72 -23.96
CA SER A 9 3.17 23.88 -23.04
C SER A 9 3.84 22.51 -23.01
N LYS A 10 4.37 22.10 -21.86
CA LYS A 10 4.99 20.78 -21.69
C LYS A 10 3.98 19.73 -22.13
N GLN A 11 4.23 19.10 -23.28
CA GLN A 11 3.29 18.16 -23.87
C GLN A 11 3.15 16.97 -22.93
N ILE A 12 2.01 16.88 -22.24
CA ILE A 12 1.71 15.80 -21.30
C ILE A 12 1.50 14.53 -22.14
N ASN A 13 2.11 13.42 -21.72
CA ASN A 13 1.89 12.13 -22.37
C ASN A 13 0.38 11.80 -22.40
N PRO A 14 -0.18 11.37 -23.55
CA PRO A 14 -1.62 11.17 -23.68
C PRO A 14 -2.19 10.13 -22.70
N LEU A 15 -1.41 9.10 -22.32
CA LEU A 15 -1.82 8.11 -21.32
C LEU A 15 -1.90 8.73 -19.92
N LEU A 16 -0.93 9.58 -19.59
CA LEU A 16 -0.94 10.31 -18.32
C LEU A 16 -2.13 11.29 -18.27
N ALA A 17 -2.39 12.00 -19.36
CA ALA A 17 -3.55 12.88 -19.45
C ALA A 17 -4.88 12.11 -19.27
N ALA A 18 -5.04 10.96 -19.94
CA ALA A 18 -6.22 10.11 -19.80
C ALA A 18 -6.37 9.53 -18.38
N TYR A 19 -5.25 9.16 -17.74
CA TYR A 19 -5.24 8.74 -16.34
C TYR A 19 -5.70 9.87 -15.40
N LEU A 20 -5.11 11.06 -15.54
CA LEU A 20 -5.47 12.23 -14.72
C LEU A 20 -6.92 12.66 -14.93
N GLN A 21 -7.42 12.59 -16.17
CA GLN A 21 -8.83 12.81 -16.47
C GLN A 21 -9.71 11.78 -15.75
N SER A 22 -9.37 10.49 -15.82
CA SER A 22 -10.11 9.44 -15.11
C SER A 22 -10.07 9.61 -13.59
N LEU A 23 -8.95 10.12 -13.06
CA LEU A 23 -8.80 10.42 -11.64
C LEU A 23 -9.68 11.60 -11.21
N ALA A 24 -9.86 12.60 -12.09
CA ALA A 24 -10.73 13.74 -11.83
C ALA A 24 -12.23 13.37 -11.94
N THR A 25 -12.62 12.61 -12.96
CA THR A 25 -14.03 12.29 -13.22
C THR A 25 -14.54 11.10 -12.41
N ARG A 26 -13.68 10.12 -12.11
CA ARG A 26 -14.01 8.87 -11.40
C ARG A 26 -12.95 8.58 -10.31
N PRO A 27 -12.79 9.47 -9.32
CA PRO A 27 -11.66 9.41 -8.38
C PRO A 27 -11.61 8.12 -7.56
N MET A 28 -12.76 7.60 -7.13
CA MET A 28 -12.84 6.35 -6.36
C MET A 28 -12.37 5.16 -7.18
N LEU A 29 -12.99 4.94 -8.35
CA LEU A 29 -12.68 3.82 -9.22
C LEU A 29 -11.21 3.83 -9.66
N THR A 30 -10.72 4.99 -10.09
CA THR A 30 -9.33 5.14 -10.55
C THR A 30 -8.33 4.85 -9.43
N LYS A 31 -8.59 5.33 -8.20
CA LYS A 31 -7.75 5.02 -7.03
C LYS A 31 -7.79 3.54 -6.68
N SER A 32 -8.97 2.90 -6.71
CA SER A 32 -9.13 1.47 -6.44
C SER A 32 -8.38 0.61 -7.45
N LEU A 33 -8.52 0.89 -8.75
CA LEU A 33 -7.77 0.20 -9.80
C LEU A 33 -6.26 0.39 -9.62
N THR A 34 -5.82 1.63 -9.43
CA THR A 34 -4.39 1.94 -9.22
C THR A 34 -3.82 1.18 -8.03
N SER A 35 -4.52 1.24 -6.89
CA SER A 35 -4.11 0.59 -5.65
C SER A 35 -4.07 -0.94 -5.79
N GLY A 36 -5.11 -1.55 -6.36
CA GLY A 36 -5.16 -3.00 -6.60
C GLY A 36 -4.04 -3.48 -7.52
N SER A 37 -3.81 -2.79 -8.64
CA SER A 37 -2.74 -3.13 -9.58
C SER A 37 -1.35 -3.01 -8.96
N LEU A 38 -1.09 -1.92 -8.21
CA LEU A 38 0.19 -1.73 -7.54
C LEU A 38 0.40 -2.72 -6.40
N SER A 39 -0.65 -3.13 -5.68
CA SER A 39 -0.57 -4.16 -4.64
C SER A 39 -0.20 -5.55 -5.22
N ILE A 40 -0.74 -5.90 -6.39
CA ILE A 40 -0.35 -7.14 -7.09
C ILE A 40 1.13 -7.08 -7.49
N LEU A 41 1.53 -5.96 -8.11
CA LEU A 41 2.89 -5.77 -8.58
C LEU A 41 3.90 -5.77 -7.43
N SER A 42 3.60 -5.08 -6.32
CA SER A 42 4.48 -5.02 -5.16
C SER A 42 4.71 -6.38 -4.53
N GLU A 43 3.69 -7.23 -4.46
CA GLU A 43 3.82 -8.60 -3.96
C GLU A 43 4.64 -9.50 -4.89
N ILE A 44 4.46 -9.38 -6.21
CA ILE A 44 5.28 -10.11 -7.19
C ILE A 44 6.74 -9.69 -7.05
N ILE A 45 7.02 -8.39 -7.02
CA ILE A 45 8.39 -7.87 -6.85
C ILE A 45 8.98 -8.35 -5.53
N ALA A 46 8.23 -8.25 -4.43
CA ALA A 46 8.70 -8.66 -3.11
C ALA A 46 9.12 -10.15 -3.07
N GLY A 47 8.34 -11.03 -3.70
CA GLY A 47 8.68 -12.47 -3.77
C GLY A 47 10.00 -12.72 -4.51
N HIS A 48 10.19 -12.09 -5.66
CA HIS A 48 11.41 -12.24 -6.45
C HIS A 48 12.63 -11.65 -5.76
N VAL A 49 12.50 -10.45 -5.18
CA VAL A 49 13.61 -9.77 -4.48
C VAL A 49 14.00 -10.50 -3.20
N ALA A 50 13.03 -11.10 -2.49
CA ALA A 50 13.30 -11.89 -1.29
C ALA A 50 13.84 -13.30 -1.59
N GLY A 51 13.99 -13.69 -2.87
CA GLY A 51 14.42 -15.05 -3.24
C GLY A 51 13.41 -16.14 -2.91
N SER A 52 12.14 -15.76 -2.70
CA SER A 52 11.03 -16.67 -2.36
C SER A 52 9.85 -16.44 -3.31
N PRO A 53 10.01 -16.71 -4.61
CA PRO A 53 8.91 -16.67 -5.55
C PRO A 53 7.92 -17.82 -5.27
N PRO A 54 6.64 -17.68 -5.66
CA PRO A 54 5.66 -18.73 -5.50
C PRO A 54 6.06 -20.00 -6.30
N PRO A 55 5.67 -21.20 -5.83
CA PRO A 55 5.95 -22.43 -6.54
C PRO A 55 5.28 -22.44 -7.92
N PRO A 56 5.88 -23.11 -8.92
CA PRO A 56 5.33 -23.17 -10.26
C PRO A 56 3.99 -23.91 -10.30
N LEU A 57 3.06 -23.44 -11.13
CA LEU A 57 1.78 -24.13 -11.32
C LEU A 57 1.97 -25.54 -11.91
N PRO A 58 1.20 -26.54 -11.43
CA PRO A 58 1.08 -27.83 -12.07
C PRO A 58 0.70 -27.68 -13.54
N ALA A 59 1.21 -28.56 -14.42
CA ALA A 59 0.96 -28.48 -15.86
C ALA A 59 -0.54 -28.45 -16.20
N LYS A 60 -1.38 -29.14 -15.42
CA LYS A 60 -2.84 -29.20 -15.59
C LYS A 60 -3.57 -27.89 -15.26
N GLU A 61 -2.96 -27.01 -14.49
CA GLU A 61 -3.58 -25.74 -14.06
C GLU A 61 -3.13 -24.52 -14.88
N ARG A 62 -2.11 -24.72 -15.75
CA ARG A 62 -1.60 -23.69 -16.65
C ARG A 62 -2.63 -23.39 -17.73
N THR A 63 -2.90 -22.11 -17.92
CA THR A 63 -3.80 -21.60 -18.94
C THR A 63 -3.09 -21.32 -20.25
N GLY A 64 -1.75 -21.24 -20.24
CA GLY A 64 -0.94 -20.83 -21.39
C GLY A 64 -0.90 -19.31 -21.58
N ILE A 65 -1.60 -18.56 -20.72
CA ILE A 65 -1.61 -17.09 -20.72
C ILE A 65 -0.76 -16.62 -19.55
N LEU A 66 0.46 -16.17 -19.84
CA LEU A 66 1.49 -15.87 -18.84
C LEU A 66 0.99 -14.97 -17.68
N PRO A 67 0.28 -13.84 -17.92
CA PRO A 67 -0.23 -13.02 -16.82
C PRO A 67 -1.22 -13.74 -15.90
N LEU A 68 -2.10 -14.58 -16.46
CA LEU A 68 -3.06 -15.36 -15.66
C LEU A 68 -2.34 -16.43 -14.85
N ASP A 69 -1.36 -17.10 -15.45
CA ASP A 69 -0.59 -18.14 -14.77
C ASP A 69 0.26 -17.56 -13.63
N ILE A 70 0.88 -16.39 -13.80
CA ILE A 70 1.59 -15.68 -12.70
C ILE A 70 0.64 -15.33 -11.56
N LEU A 71 -0.56 -14.86 -11.88
CA LEU A 71 -1.54 -14.48 -10.87
C LEU A 71 -2.08 -15.70 -10.11
N LYS A 72 -2.36 -16.80 -10.83
CA LYS A 72 -2.76 -18.09 -10.26
C LYS A 72 -1.66 -18.69 -9.37
N GLN A 73 -0.38 -18.52 -9.71
CA GLN A 73 0.73 -18.93 -8.84
C GLN A 73 0.77 -18.14 -7.52
N ASN A 74 0.36 -16.87 -7.56
CA ASN A 74 0.52 -15.95 -6.44
C ASN A 74 -0.83 -15.56 -5.81
N HIS A 75 -1.44 -16.49 -5.07
CA HIS A 75 -2.68 -16.24 -4.32
C HIS A 75 -2.56 -15.04 -3.36
N LYS A 76 -1.38 -14.82 -2.78
CA LYS A 76 -1.15 -13.66 -1.92
C LYS A 76 -1.21 -12.34 -2.70
N ALA A 77 -0.67 -12.29 -3.92
CA ALA A 77 -0.80 -11.12 -4.79
C ALA A 77 -2.26 -10.81 -5.12
N ILE A 78 -3.08 -11.84 -5.41
CA ILE A 78 -4.53 -11.66 -5.61
C ILE A 78 -5.16 -11.03 -4.38
N LYS A 79 -4.91 -11.60 -3.19
CA LYS A 79 -5.47 -11.08 -1.93
C LYS A 79 -5.05 -9.62 -1.65
N LEU A 80 -3.78 -9.29 -1.90
CA LEU A 80 -3.26 -7.93 -1.79
C LEU A 80 -3.88 -6.98 -2.80
N GLY A 81 -4.11 -7.44 -4.03
CA GLY A 81 -4.85 -6.69 -5.06
C GLY A 81 -6.28 -6.38 -4.64
N LEU A 82 -7.01 -7.39 -4.15
CA LEU A 82 -8.36 -7.22 -3.62
C LEU A 82 -8.39 -6.27 -2.43
N TYR A 83 -7.44 -6.40 -1.51
CA TYR A 83 -7.26 -5.45 -0.41
C TYR A 83 -7.04 -4.02 -0.93
N GLY A 84 -6.13 -3.84 -1.90
CA GLY A 84 -5.83 -2.55 -2.50
C GLY A 84 -7.08 -1.89 -3.11
N PHE A 85 -7.87 -2.67 -3.85
CA PHE A 85 -9.04 -2.23 -4.59
C PHE A 85 -10.26 -1.95 -3.70
N PHE A 86 -10.63 -2.91 -2.84
CA PHE A 86 -11.89 -2.88 -2.08
C PHE A 86 -11.75 -2.26 -0.69
N VAL A 87 -10.56 -2.27 -0.10
CA VAL A 87 -10.36 -1.83 1.29
C VAL A 87 -9.49 -0.58 1.35
N SER A 88 -8.24 -0.67 0.89
CA SER A 88 -7.24 0.38 1.08
C SER A 88 -7.63 1.69 0.41
N ALA A 89 -7.93 1.66 -0.90
CA ALA A 89 -8.29 2.86 -1.64
C ALA A 89 -9.61 3.49 -1.19
N PRO A 90 -10.72 2.73 -1.01
CA PRO A 90 -11.98 3.30 -0.51
C PRO A 90 -11.86 3.88 0.89
N LEU A 91 -11.16 3.21 1.80
CA LEU A 91 -10.92 3.71 3.15
C LEU A 91 -10.12 5.02 3.10
N GLY A 92 -9.02 5.04 2.34
CA GLY A 92 -8.18 6.23 2.25
C GLY A 92 -8.86 7.41 1.58
N HIS A 93 -9.64 7.18 0.54
CA HIS A 93 -10.44 8.24 -0.07
C HIS A 93 -11.47 8.81 0.91
N SER A 94 -12.20 7.94 1.61
CA SER A 94 -13.29 8.35 2.51
C SER A 94 -12.77 9.13 3.72
N LEU A 95 -11.72 8.62 4.38
CA LEU A 95 -11.12 9.30 5.54
C LEU A 95 -10.54 10.67 5.17
N LEU A 96 -9.87 10.75 4.02
CA LEU A 96 -9.34 12.03 3.55
C LEU A 96 -10.46 13.00 3.17
N ALA A 97 -11.53 12.54 2.54
CA ALA A 97 -12.68 13.37 2.21
C ALA A 97 -13.37 13.92 3.47
N ILE A 98 -13.52 13.11 4.52
CA ILE A 98 -14.04 13.54 5.83
C ILE A 98 -13.13 14.61 6.43
N LEU A 99 -11.82 14.37 6.44
CA LEU A 99 -10.84 15.33 6.97
C LEU A 99 -10.88 16.65 6.19
N GLN A 100 -10.91 16.60 4.86
CA GLN A 100 -10.98 17.78 4.00
C GLN A 100 -12.27 18.57 4.22
N LYS A 101 -13.41 17.90 4.41
CA LYS A 101 -14.67 18.55 4.79
C LYS A 101 -14.58 19.26 6.14
N ALA A 102 -13.95 18.65 7.14
CA ALA A 102 -13.76 19.26 8.46
C ALA A 102 -12.90 20.54 8.42
N PHE A 103 -12.01 20.66 7.43
CA PHE A 103 -11.14 21.83 7.21
C PHE A 103 -11.59 22.70 6.02
N ALA A 104 -12.80 22.51 5.51
CA ALA A 104 -13.31 23.25 4.36
C ALA A 104 -13.30 24.77 4.62
N GLY A 105 -12.86 25.54 3.63
CA GLY A 105 -12.74 27.00 3.72
C GLY A 105 -11.60 27.51 4.62
N LYS A 106 -10.81 26.63 5.24
CA LYS A 106 -9.66 27.05 6.06
C LYS A 106 -8.38 27.13 5.22
N THR A 107 -7.97 28.34 4.85
CA THR A 107 -6.81 28.56 3.96
C THR A 107 -5.53 28.98 4.69
N SER A 108 -5.62 29.35 5.97
CA SER A 108 -4.48 29.84 6.75
C SER A 108 -3.38 28.78 6.91
N ALA A 109 -2.13 29.22 7.04
CA ALA A 109 -0.99 28.33 7.26
C ALA A 109 -1.19 27.44 8.51
N ARG A 110 -1.75 28.02 9.59
CA ARG A 110 -2.10 27.29 10.81
C ARG A 110 -3.14 26.22 10.56
N ALA A 111 -4.15 26.48 9.73
CA ALA A 111 -5.16 25.48 9.40
C ALA A 111 -4.61 24.34 8.55
N LYS A 112 -3.74 24.65 7.57
CA LYS A 112 -3.05 23.62 6.78
C LYS A 112 -2.17 22.73 7.65
N LEU A 113 -1.43 23.32 8.59
CA LEU A 113 -0.65 22.57 9.58
C LEU A 113 -1.56 21.72 10.48
N GLY A 114 -2.66 22.30 10.97
CA GLY A 114 -3.65 21.59 11.77
C GLY A 114 -4.26 20.39 11.04
N MET A 115 -4.52 20.51 9.74
CA MET A 115 -5.03 19.41 8.91
C MET A 115 -3.99 18.29 8.78
N ILE A 116 -2.71 18.60 8.63
CA ILE A 116 -1.63 17.60 8.58
C ILE A 116 -1.53 16.86 9.93
N VAL A 117 -1.57 17.60 11.05
CA VAL A 117 -1.54 17.01 12.39
C VAL A 117 -2.75 16.12 12.63
N ALA A 118 -3.94 16.58 12.27
CA ALA A 118 -5.18 15.79 12.36
C ALA A 118 -5.13 14.53 11.48
N SER A 119 -4.56 14.62 10.28
CA SER A 119 -4.35 13.45 9.41
C SER A 119 -3.44 12.41 10.07
N ASN A 120 -2.34 12.83 10.69
CA ASN A 120 -1.41 11.93 11.35
C ASN A 120 -1.97 11.32 12.65
N LEU A 121 -2.87 12.02 13.34
CA LEU A 121 -3.47 11.57 14.60
C LEU A 121 -4.73 10.73 14.43
N PHE A 122 -5.52 10.96 13.38
CA PHE A 122 -6.81 10.29 13.21
C PHE A 122 -6.86 9.39 11.97
N VAL A 123 -6.46 9.91 10.81
CA VAL A 123 -6.53 9.14 9.56
C VAL A 123 -5.48 8.03 9.54
N SER A 124 -4.24 8.37 9.87
CA SER A 124 -3.11 7.42 9.79
C SER A 124 -3.30 6.22 10.72
N PRO A 125 -3.64 6.35 12.02
CA PRO A 125 -3.82 5.19 12.89
C PRO A 125 -4.92 4.23 12.41
N ILE A 126 -6.01 4.75 11.86
CA ILE A 126 -7.09 3.92 11.30
C ILE A 126 -6.57 3.13 10.09
N GLN A 127 -5.92 3.82 9.14
CA GLN A 127 -5.35 3.18 7.96
C GLN A 127 -4.32 2.11 8.32
N GLN A 128 -3.39 2.42 9.23
CA GLN A 128 -2.35 1.47 9.65
C GLN A 128 -2.94 0.28 10.40
N SER A 129 -3.96 0.49 11.23
CA SER A 129 -4.64 -0.60 11.94
C SER A 129 -5.32 -1.55 10.98
N VAL A 130 -6.05 -1.02 9.99
CA VAL A 130 -6.71 -1.84 8.95
C VAL A 130 -5.68 -2.55 8.08
N TYR A 131 -4.57 -1.89 7.72
CA TYR A 131 -3.47 -2.52 6.99
C TYR A 131 -2.88 -3.71 7.76
N ILE A 132 -2.54 -3.53 9.04
CA ILE A 132 -1.97 -4.61 9.85
C ILE A 132 -2.94 -5.77 9.99
N ALA A 133 -4.22 -5.48 10.26
CA ALA A 133 -5.24 -6.52 10.36
C ALA A 133 -5.42 -7.29 9.05
N ALA A 134 -5.49 -6.58 7.92
CA ALA A 134 -5.56 -7.20 6.60
C ALA A 134 -4.32 -8.06 6.31
N MET A 135 -3.12 -7.55 6.62
CA MET A 135 -1.88 -8.30 6.43
C MET A 135 -1.81 -9.55 7.32
N ALA A 136 -2.29 -9.49 8.55
CA ALA A 136 -2.39 -10.66 9.42
C ALA A 136 -3.29 -11.74 8.79
N ILE A 137 -4.48 -11.35 8.30
CA ILE A 137 -5.42 -12.26 7.64
C ILE A 137 -4.82 -12.83 6.34
N ILE A 138 -4.20 -12.00 5.52
CA ILE A 138 -3.56 -12.40 4.25
C ILE A 138 -2.44 -13.42 4.50
N ASN A 139 -1.68 -13.23 5.58
CA ASN A 139 -0.62 -14.14 6.02
C ASN A 139 -1.14 -15.34 6.84
N GLY A 140 -2.47 -15.51 6.99
CA GLY A 140 -3.07 -16.73 7.54
C GLY A 140 -3.59 -16.65 8.99
N ALA A 141 -3.65 -15.47 9.60
CA ALA A 141 -4.28 -15.31 10.90
C ALA A 141 -5.79 -15.65 10.82
N THR A 142 -6.23 -16.65 11.58
CA THR A 142 -7.61 -17.13 11.61
C THR A 142 -8.39 -16.76 12.87
N THR A 143 -7.71 -16.22 13.89
CA THR A 143 -8.33 -15.84 15.17
C THR A 143 -8.23 -14.33 15.45
N PRO A 144 -9.23 -13.73 16.12
CA PRO A 144 -9.15 -12.33 16.53
C PRO A 144 -7.91 -12.02 17.39
N GLN A 145 -7.51 -12.95 18.25
CA GLN A 145 -6.33 -12.81 19.11
C GLN A 145 -5.04 -12.73 18.28
N ALA A 146 -4.88 -13.54 17.23
CA ALA A 146 -3.73 -13.46 16.33
C ALA A 146 -3.65 -12.09 15.64
N ILE A 147 -4.80 -11.55 15.21
CA ILE A 147 -4.88 -10.22 14.59
C ILE A 147 -4.50 -9.12 15.60
N VAL A 148 -5.04 -9.18 16.81
CA VAL A 148 -4.73 -8.21 17.89
C VAL A 148 -3.25 -8.27 18.27
N ASN A 149 -2.67 -9.46 18.34
CA ASN A 149 -1.25 -9.62 18.64
C ASN A 149 -0.38 -9.02 17.53
N ALA A 150 -0.67 -9.30 16.26
CA ALA A 150 0.01 -8.69 15.12
C ALA A 150 -0.07 -7.16 15.16
N TRP A 151 -1.25 -6.63 15.49
CA TRP A 151 -1.48 -5.19 15.67
C TRP A 151 -0.61 -4.61 16.79
N LYS A 152 -0.66 -5.18 18.00
CA LYS A 152 0.13 -4.71 19.16
C LYS A 152 1.63 -4.70 18.88
N MET A 153 2.13 -5.72 18.18
CA MET A 153 3.55 -5.84 17.86
C MET A 153 4.03 -4.83 16.80
N SER A 154 3.13 -4.39 15.92
CA SER A 154 3.52 -3.70 14.68
C SER A 154 3.11 -2.22 14.63
N ILE A 155 2.02 -1.84 15.31
CA ILE A 155 1.38 -0.53 15.13
C ILE A 155 2.34 0.63 15.31
N TRP A 156 3.14 0.65 16.39
CA TRP A 156 4.06 1.76 16.64
C TRP A 156 5.23 1.82 15.65
N LYS A 157 5.72 0.67 15.21
CA LYS A 157 6.80 0.59 14.20
C LYS A 157 6.29 1.16 12.87
N ILE A 158 5.12 0.72 12.44
CA ILE A 158 4.50 1.15 11.19
C ILE A 158 4.08 2.62 11.25
N MET A 159 3.53 3.09 12.38
CA MET A 159 3.17 4.50 12.56
C MET A 159 4.39 5.42 12.46
N LYS A 160 5.49 5.10 13.15
CA LYS A 160 6.74 5.89 13.07
C LYS A 160 7.28 5.92 11.64
N LEU A 161 7.32 4.76 10.97
CA LEU A 161 7.73 4.69 9.57
C LEU A 161 6.82 5.54 8.68
N SER A 162 5.51 5.45 8.86
CA SER A 162 4.53 6.23 8.11
C SER A 162 4.71 7.73 8.30
N TRP A 163 5.06 8.21 9.50
CA TRP A 163 5.33 9.63 9.74
C TRP A 163 6.59 10.12 9.04
N VAL A 164 7.66 9.32 9.05
CA VAL A 164 8.90 9.66 8.34
C VAL A 164 8.67 9.65 6.82
N VAL A 165 8.06 8.59 6.29
CA VAL A 165 7.82 8.49 4.84
C VAL A 165 6.86 9.59 4.37
N SER A 166 5.78 9.88 5.10
CA SER A 166 4.80 10.89 4.69
C SER A 166 5.41 12.29 4.65
N THR A 167 6.25 12.64 5.63
CA THR A 167 6.90 13.96 5.70
C THR A 167 7.92 14.15 4.58
N LEU A 168 8.78 13.15 4.34
CA LEU A 168 9.75 13.18 3.23
C LEU A 168 9.04 13.24 1.86
N SER A 169 8.00 12.43 1.68
CA SER A 169 7.23 12.40 0.43
C SER A 169 6.49 13.71 0.19
N MET A 170 5.94 14.32 1.25
CA MET A 170 5.30 15.62 1.16
C MET A 170 6.31 16.72 0.74
N ALA A 171 7.48 16.75 1.37
CA ALA A 171 8.54 17.70 1.02
C ALA A 171 8.99 17.54 -0.44
N PHE A 172 9.11 16.30 -0.92
CA PHE A 172 9.40 16.00 -2.32
C PHE A 172 8.28 16.50 -3.25
N ALA A 173 7.03 16.14 -2.97
CA ALA A 173 5.88 16.49 -3.80
C ALA A 173 5.71 18.02 -3.93
N GLN A 174 5.88 18.75 -2.83
CA GLN A 174 5.76 20.22 -2.83
C GLN A 174 6.81 20.92 -3.70
N LYS A 175 8.02 20.36 -3.81
CA LYS A 175 9.12 20.98 -4.57
C LYS A 175 9.16 20.55 -6.02
N LEU A 176 8.78 19.30 -6.32
CA LEU A 176 9.12 18.65 -7.58
C LEU A 176 7.90 18.19 -8.40
N LEU A 177 6.70 18.17 -7.82
CA LEU A 177 5.51 17.62 -8.48
C LEU A 177 4.39 18.64 -8.59
N ALA A 178 3.75 18.66 -9.76
CA ALA A 178 2.51 19.38 -9.95
C ALA A 178 1.38 18.75 -9.07
N PRO A 179 0.46 19.55 -8.49
CA PRO A 179 -0.56 19.07 -7.55
C PRO A 179 -1.41 17.90 -8.06
N GLU A 180 -1.72 17.87 -9.35
CA GLU A 180 -2.47 16.79 -10.00
C GLU A 180 -1.77 15.42 -9.94
N LEU A 181 -0.44 15.40 -9.78
CA LEU A 181 0.36 14.17 -9.66
C LEU A 181 0.49 13.68 -8.22
N TRP A 182 0.05 14.45 -7.23
CA TRP A 182 0.28 14.09 -5.82
C TRP A 182 -0.42 12.79 -5.44
N VAL A 183 -1.66 12.60 -5.86
CA VAL A 183 -2.44 11.40 -5.56
C VAL A 183 -1.79 10.11 -6.09
N PRO A 184 -1.44 9.98 -7.39
CA PRO A 184 -0.76 8.79 -7.88
C PRO A 184 0.62 8.62 -7.24
N PHE A 185 1.35 9.72 -6.99
CA PHE A 185 2.65 9.67 -6.32
C PHE A 185 2.56 9.08 -4.91
N PHE A 186 1.67 9.60 -4.04
CA PHE A 186 1.53 9.08 -2.68
C PHE A 186 1.03 7.63 -2.66
N THR A 187 0.19 7.25 -3.63
CA THR A 187 -0.23 5.86 -3.79
C THR A 187 0.97 4.96 -4.10
N LEU A 188 1.84 5.37 -5.03
CA LEU A 188 3.06 4.64 -5.38
C LEU A 188 4.04 4.53 -4.20
N VAL A 189 4.22 5.60 -3.44
CA VAL A 189 5.07 5.59 -2.24
C VAL A 189 4.53 4.58 -1.21
N GLY A 190 3.23 4.63 -0.90
CA GLY A 190 2.61 3.69 0.05
C GLY A 190 2.80 2.23 -0.37
N GLN A 191 2.66 1.96 -1.67
CA GLN A 191 2.85 0.62 -2.23
C GLN A 191 4.32 0.17 -2.20
N THR A 192 5.26 1.10 -2.40
CA THR A 192 6.70 0.83 -2.27
C THR A 192 7.06 0.47 -0.83
N VAL A 193 6.52 1.20 0.16
CA VAL A 193 6.70 0.86 1.58
C VAL A 193 6.13 -0.52 1.89
N GLY A 194 4.93 -0.84 1.40
CA GLY A 194 4.32 -2.16 1.54
C GLY A 194 5.20 -3.27 0.93
N CYS A 195 5.78 -3.02 -0.24
CA CYS A 195 6.74 -3.93 -0.88
C CYS A 195 7.95 -4.20 0.01
N VAL A 196 8.57 -3.14 0.55
CA VAL A 196 9.75 -3.26 1.42
C VAL A 196 9.42 -4.04 2.70
N ILE A 197 8.26 -3.77 3.31
CA ILE A 197 7.80 -4.54 4.48
C ILE A 197 7.64 -6.02 4.13
N ASN A 198 7.03 -6.34 2.99
CA ASN A 198 6.88 -7.74 2.54
C ASN A 198 8.24 -8.42 2.26
N ILE A 199 9.22 -7.69 1.72
CA ILE A 199 10.58 -8.21 1.52
C ILE A 199 11.23 -8.51 2.86
N GLN A 200 11.16 -7.60 3.83
CA GLN A 200 11.79 -7.75 5.15
C GLN A 200 11.23 -8.94 5.94
N VAL A 201 9.93 -9.24 5.78
CA VAL A 201 9.31 -10.41 6.43
C VAL A 201 9.83 -11.73 5.85
N ARG A 202 10.26 -11.75 4.58
CA ARG A 202 10.73 -12.96 3.88
C ARG A 202 12.24 -13.11 3.85
N SER A 203 12.98 -12.01 3.89
CA SER A 203 14.43 -12.05 3.76
C SER A 203 15.08 -12.46 5.08
N PRO A 204 16.01 -13.44 5.07
CA PRO A 204 16.85 -13.74 6.23
C PRO A 204 17.93 -12.66 6.47
N LEU A 205 18.15 -11.75 5.51
CA LEU A 205 19.13 -10.67 5.63
C LEU A 205 18.42 -9.34 5.98
N PRO A 206 18.73 -8.71 7.12
CA PRO A 206 18.10 -7.46 7.51
C PRO A 206 18.62 -6.32 6.62
N LEU A 207 17.80 -5.89 5.63
CA LEU A 207 18.10 -4.72 4.78
C LEU A 207 18.08 -3.38 5.56
N LEU A 208 17.70 -3.40 6.84
CA LEU A 208 17.78 -2.33 7.84
C LEU A 208 18.08 -2.96 9.20
N PRO A 209 18.74 -2.27 10.15
CA PRO A 209 19.06 -2.84 11.47
C PRO A 209 17.81 -3.41 12.16
N SER A 210 17.82 -4.70 12.46
CA SER A 210 16.66 -5.42 12.95
C SER A 210 16.37 -5.09 14.43
N PRO A 211 15.10 -4.99 14.84
CA PRO A 211 14.74 -5.10 16.24
C PRO A 211 14.28 -6.53 16.53
N SER A 212 15.20 -7.34 17.06
CA SER A 212 15.04 -8.62 17.78
C SER A 212 14.33 -9.80 17.10
N PRO A 213 14.77 -11.06 17.40
CA PRO A 213 14.36 -12.29 16.69
C PRO A 213 12.94 -12.80 16.97
N TYR A 214 12.04 -12.00 17.55
CA TYR A 214 10.73 -12.46 18.02
C TYR A 214 9.63 -12.50 16.94
N ILE A 215 9.96 -12.41 15.64
CA ILE A 215 8.99 -12.43 14.52
C ILE A 215 8.92 -13.81 13.84
N LEU A 216 9.58 -14.84 14.36
CA LEU A 216 9.34 -16.22 13.99
C LEU A 216 8.30 -16.83 14.94
N LEU A 217 7.02 -16.74 14.58
CA LEU A 217 6.07 -17.75 15.05
C LEU A 217 6.48 -19.07 14.38
N PRO A 218 6.88 -20.12 15.12
CA PRO A 218 7.01 -21.44 14.51
C PRO A 218 5.63 -21.88 13.96
N PRO A 219 5.60 -22.70 12.89
CA PRO A 219 4.36 -23.30 12.44
C PRO A 219 3.73 -24.06 13.62
N LEU A 220 2.44 -23.81 13.88
CA LEU A 220 1.69 -24.58 14.87
C LEU A 220 1.79 -26.07 14.51
N PRO A 221 2.18 -26.96 15.43
CA PRO A 221 2.15 -28.39 15.14
C PRO A 221 0.70 -28.80 14.89
N LEU A 222 0.45 -29.45 13.76
CA LEU A 222 -0.83 -30.09 13.47
C LEU A 222 -1.09 -31.15 14.56
N PRO A 223 -2.31 -31.26 15.09
CA PRO A 223 -2.63 -32.34 16.00
C PRO A 223 -2.48 -33.67 15.25
N HIS A 224 -1.50 -34.47 15.67
CA HIS A 224 -1.42 -35.87 15.26
C HIS A 224 -2.69 -36.55 15.78
N SER A 225 -3.56 -36.96 14.87
CA SER A 225 -4.60 -37.94 15.13
C SER A 225 -3.90 -39.26 15.46
N SER A 226 -3.73 -39.54 16.74
CA SER A 226 -3.38 -40.88 17.22
C SER A 226 -4.58 -41.79 16.99
N THR A 227 -4.66 -42.39 15.80
CA THR A 227 -5.38 -43.65 15.61
C THR A 227 -4.40 -44.77 15.94
N SER A 228 -4.56 -45.36 17.12
CA SER A 228 -3.93 -46.62 17.49
C SER A 228 -4.83 -47.31 18.51
N GLU A 229 -5.41 -48.42 18.04
CA GLU A 229 -5.97 -49.58 18.75
C GLU A 229 -7.09 -49.40 19.79
#